data_AF-A0A5F8H4R7-F1
#
_entry.id   AF-A0A5F8H4R7-F1
#
_cell.length_a   1.000
_cell.length_b   1.000
_cell.length_c   1.000
_cell.angle_alpha   90.00
_cell.angle_beta   90.00
_cell.angle_gamma   90.00
#
_symmetry.space_group_name_H-M   'P 1'
#
loop_
_entity.id
_entity.type
_entity.pdbx_description
1 polymer ?
#
loop_
_entity_poly.entity_id
_entity_poly.type
_entity_poly.pdbx_seq_one_letter_code
_entity_poly.pdbx_strand_id
1 'polypeptide(L)'
;MKVIWFQSLEIVHHYEDGQDKFDDQSPKFQGRTELVKDAITRGNVTLRIWNITASDQGHYKCHFDDGLYQEEAGIELLVSEHCLQDLPWVLYMNGIIIVTSAFEIIIAICHLWMMQTCEDL
;
A
#
# COMPACT_ATOMS: atom_id res chain seq x y z
N MET A 1 -32.64 11.34 -3.83
CA MET A 1 -31.23 11.41 -3.41
C MET A 1 -30.34 10.50 -4.24
N LYS A 2 -29.28 11.09 -4.78
CA LYS A 2 -28.25 10.50 -5.61
C LYS A 2 -26.88 10.97 -5.11
N VAL A 3 -25.94 10.04 -5.01
CA VAL A 3 -24.55 10.29 -4.64
C VAL A 3 -23.66 9.54 -5.60
N ILE A 4 -22.75 10.24 -6.25
CA ILE A 4 -21.71 9.61 -7.07
C ILE A 4 -20.34 10.07 -6.62
N TRP A 5 -19.48 9.10 -6.34
CA TRP A 5 -18.06 9.32 -6.13
C TRP A 5 -17.28 9.02 -7.40
N PHE A 6 -16.40 9.94 -7.75
CA PHE A 6 -15.49 9.82 -8.88
C PHE A 6 -14.05 9.84 -8.38
N GLN A 7 -13.18 9.10 -9.05
CA GLN A 7 -11.73 9.29 -9.01
C GLN A 7 -11.33 9.75 -10.40
N SER A 8 -10.90 11.01 -10.54
CA SER A 8 -10.70 11.65 -11.84
C SER A 8 -11.96 11.59 -12.73
N LEU A 9 -12.06 10.60 -13.64
CA LEU A 9 -13.21 10.39 -14.54
C LEU A 9 -13.90 9.03 -14.32
N GLU A 10 -13.36 8.19 -13.44
CA GLU A 10 -13.89 6.85 -13.16
C GLU A 10 -14.91 6.90 -12.03
N ILE A 11 -16.03 6.19 -12.19
CA ILE A 11 -17.04 6.04 -11.13
C ILE A 11 -16.49 5.06 -10.09
N VAL A 12 -16.28 5.59 -8.90
CA VAL A 12 -15.80 4.85 -7.72
C VAL A 12 -16.98 4.19 -7.01
N HIS A 13 -18.10 4.90 -6.88
CA HIS A 13 -19.30 4.39 -6.22
C HIS A 13 -20.51 5.21 -6.64
N HIS A 14 -21.63 4.55 -6.93
CA HIS A 14 -22.89 5.19 -7.30
C HIS A 14 -23.99 4.70 -6.37
N TYR A 15 -24.69 5.63 -5.73
CA TYR A 15 -25.84 5.36 -4.89
C TYR A 15 -27.02 6.21 -5.36
N GLU A 16 -28.17 5.58 -5.60
CA GLU A 16 -29.37 6.23 -6.09
C GLU A 16 -30.62 5.48 -5.61
N ASP A 17 -31.65 6.22 -5.22
CA ASP A 17 -32.95 5.69 -4.79
C ASP A 17 -32.85 4.63 -3.67
N GLY A 18 -31.96 4.86 -2.71
CA GLY A 18 -31.83 3.99 -1.54
C GLY A 18 -30.89 2.80 -1.74
N GLN A 19 -30.29 2.64 -2.92
CA GLN A 19 -29.54 1.44 -3.29
C GLN A 19 -28.22 1.75 -3.98
N ASP A 20 -27.23 0.90 -3.75
CA ASP A 20 -25.95 0.95 -4.45
C ASP A 20 -26.14 0.44 -5.89
N LYS A 21 -25.60 1.17 -6.86
CA LYS A 21 -25.63 0.85 -8.30
C LYS A 21 -24.23 0.41 -8.73
N PHE A 22 -24.15 -0.69 -9.46
CA PHE A 22 -22.88 -1.32 -9.83
C PHE A 22 -22.63 -1.35 -11.34
N ASP A 23 -23.63 -0.98 -12.15
CA ASP A 23 -23.60 -1.16 -13.62
C ASP A 23 -22.53 -0.28 -14.30
N ASP A 24 -22.28 0.91 -13.76
CA ASP A 24 -21.37 1.93 -14.29
C ASP A 24 -20.08 2.07 -13.46
N GLN A 25 -19.95 1.29 -12.38
CA GLN A 25 -18.80 1.34 -11.49
C GLN A 25 -17.54 0.77 -12.16
N SER A 26 -16.42 1.49 -12.05
CA SER A 26 -15.13 1.02 -12.58
C SER A 26 -14.73 -0.32 -11.93
N PRO A 27 -14.27 -1.31 -12.71
CA PRO A 27 -13.85 -2.62 -12.20
C PRO A 27 -12.81 -2.56 -11.08
N LYS A 28 -11.99 -1.50 -11.02
CA LYS A 28 -11.01 -1.27 -9.95
C LYS A 28 -11.62 -1.19 -8.55
N PHE A 29 -12.86 -0.72 -8.46
CA PHE A 29 -13.56 -0.42 -7.21
C PHE A 29 -14.67 -1.42 -6.87
N GLN A 30 -15.01 -2.31 -7.79
CA GLN A 30 -16.06 -3.31 -7.60
C GLN A 30 -15.76 -4.21 -6.39
N GLY A 31 -16.77 -4.40 -5.54
CA GLY A 31 -16.66 -5.24 -4.34
C GLY A 31 -15.76 -4.68 -3.22
N ARG A 32 -15.22 -3.47 -3.39
CA ARG A 32 -14.32 -2.83 -2.41
C ARG A 32 -14.85 -1.51 -1.88
N THR A 33 -15.98 -0.99 -2.35
CA THR A 33 -16.50 0.32 -1.92
C THR A 33 -17.85 0.21 -1.22
N GLU A 34 -18.09 1.09 -0.26
CA GLU A 34 -19.32 1.17 0.51
C GLU A 34 -19.63 2.64 0.84
N LEU A 35 -20.86 3.08 0.60
CA LEU A 35 -21.34 4.35 1.11
C LEU A 35 -21.87 4.18 2.54
N VAL A 36 -21.38 4.99 3.48
CA VAL A 36 -21.80 4.93 4.89
C VAL A 36 -23.16 5.63 5.06
N LYS A 37 -24.23 4.83 5.13
CA LYS A 37 -25.62 5.30 5.08
C LYS A 37 -26.08 6.03 6.35
N ASP A 38 -25.53 5.66 7.51
CA ASP A 38 -25.93 6.20 8.83
C ASP A 38 -25.70 7.70 9.00
N ALA A 39 -24.79 8.29 8.21
CA ALA A 39 -24.40 9.68 8.31
C ALA A 39 -25.06 10.59 7.26
N ILE A 40 -25.67 9.99 6.23
CA ILE A 40 -26.31 10.71 5.12
C ILE A 40 -27.44 11.61 5.63
N THR A 41 -28.25 11.12 6.57
CA THR A 41 -29.37 11.89 7.18
C THR A 41 -28.89 13.12 7.96
N ARG A 42 -27.61 13.16 8.33
CA ARG A 42 -26.96 14.32 8.99
C ARG A 42 -26.20 15.19 7.98
N GLY A 43 -26.38 14.97 6.68
CA GLY A 43 -25.70 15.70 5.61
C GLY A 43 -24.24 15.28 5.39
N ASN A 44 -23.79 14.14 5.94
CA ASN A 44 -22.43 13.66 5.73
C ASN A 44 -22.43 12.44 4.80
N VAL A 45 -21.84 12.63 3.63
CA VAL A 45 -21.66 11.60 2.62
C VAL A 45 -20.25 11.06 2.72
N THR A 46 -20.10 9.86 3.28
CA THR A 46 -18.78 9.23 3.49
C THR A 46 -18.65 7.98 2.63
N LEU A 47 -17.60 7.93 1.82
CA LEU A 47 -17.19 6.75 1.07
C LEU A 47 -16.14 5.96 1.85
N ARG A 48 -16.33 4.65 1.96
CA ARG A 48 -15.33 3.71 2.45
C ARG A 48 -14.80 2.87 1.28
N ILE A 49 -13.47 2.72 1.22
CA ILE A 49 -12.78 1.86 0.26
C ILE A 49 -11.97 0.83 1.05
N TRP A 50 -12.17 -0.44 0.77
CA TRP A 50 -11.52 -1.59 1.40
C TRP A 50 -10.25 -1.98 0.63
N ASN A 51 -9.27 -2.57 1.33
CA ASN A 51 -8.02 -3.09 0.76
C ASN A 51 -7.23 -2.06 -0.06
N ILE A 52 -7.04 -0.84 0.45
CA ILE A 52 -6.35 0.28 -0.22
C ILE A 52 -5.00 -0.15 -0.83
N THR A 53 -4.74 0.30 -2.05
CA THR A 53 -3.49 0.13 -2.82
C THR A 53 -2.93 1.48 -3.24
N ALA A 54 -1.65 1.57 -3.64
CA ALA A 54 -1.09 2.81 -4.20
C ALA A 54 -1.90 3.36 -5.39
N SER A 55 -2.52 2.50 -6.20
CA SER A 55 -3.37 2.93 -7.31
C SER A 55 -4.59 3.74 -6.86
N ASP A 56 -5.04 3.58 -5.62
CA ASP A 56 -6.21 4.27 -5.07
C ASP A 56 -5.88 5.72 -4.71
N GLN A 57 -4.61 6.13 -4.68
CA GLN A 57 -4.20 7.52 -4.51
C GLN A 57 -4.73 8.40 -5.65
N GLY A 58 -5.24 9.59 -5.30
CA GLY A 58 -5.65 10.59 -6.29
C GLY A 58 -6.74 11.54 -5.80
N HIS A 59 -7.25 12.36 -6.72
CA HIS A 59 -8.34 13.29 -6.44
C HIS A 59 -9.70 12.60 -6.59
N TYR A 60 -10.46 12.62 -5.51
CA TYR A 60 -11.83 12.14 -5.44
C TYR A 60 -12.80 13.30 -5.45
N LYS A 61 -13.90 13.12 -6.16
CA LYS A 61 -15.00 14.08 -6.20
C LYS A 61 -16.29 13.40 -5.80
N CYS A 62 -17.00 13.97 -4.84
CA CYS A 62 -18.37 13.63 -4.52
C CYS A 62 -19.29 14.58 -5.29
N HIS A 63 -20.28 14.01 -5.97
CA HIS A 63 -21.42 14.72 -6.52
C HIS A 63 -22.67 14.28 -5.76
N PHE A 64 -23.39 15.24 -5.18
CA PHE A 64 -24.61 15.01 -4.43
C PHE A 64 -25.78 15.72 -5.12
N ASP A 65 -26.90 15.03 -5.26
CA ASP A 65 -28.13 15.57 -5.82
C ASP A 65 -29.34 15.00 -5.06
N ASP A 66 -30.22 15.86 -4.54
CA ASP A 66 -31.50 15.45 -3.93
C ASP A 66 -32.73 15.98 -4.67
N GLY A 67 -32.57 16.37 -5.94
CA GLY A 67 -33.62 16.87 -6.83
C GLY A 67 -33.93 18.36 -6.66
N LEU A 68 -33.64 18.95 -5.50
CA LEU A 68 -33.76 20.39 -5.24
C LEU A 68 -32.41 21.10 -5.14
N TYR A 69 -31.39 20.37 -4.67
CA TYR A 69 -30.05 20.90 -4.42
C TYR A 69 -29.04 19.94 -5.02
N GLN A 70 -28.05 20.53 -5.67
CA GLN A 70 -26.93 19.82 -6.26
C GLN A 70 -25.64 20.48 -5.80
N GLU A 71 -24.71 19.68 -5.27
CA GLU A 71 -23.40 20.15 -4.83
C GLU A 71 -22.28 19.17 -5.20
N GLU A 72 -21.06 19.70 -5.29
CA GLU A 72 -19.85 18.93 -5.52
C GLU A 72 -18.78 19.28 -4.49
N ALA A 73 -18.07 18.26 -4.02
CA ALA A 73 -16.92 18.42 -3.12
C ALA A 73 -15.75 17.56 -3.59
N GLY A 74 -14.54 18.12 -3.57
CA GLY A 74 -13.30 17.44 -3.95
C GLY A 74 -12.41 17.18 -2.74
N ILE A 75 -11.76 16.01 -2.71
CA ILE A 75 -10.77 15.64 -1.69
C ILE A 75 -9.62 14.89 -2.34
N GLU A 76 -8.40 15.11 -1.88
CA GLU A 76 -7.22 14.35 -2.31
C GLU A 76 -6.94 13.21 -1.32
N LEU A 77 -6.91 11.97 -1.82
CA LEU A 77 -6.53 10.79 -1.05
C LEU A 77 -5.06 10.49 -1.31
N LEU A 78 -4.23 10.57 -0.27
CA LEU A 78 -2.82 10.18 -0.30
C LEU A 78 -2.67 8.79 0.35
N VAL A 79 -1.99 7.88 -0.34
CA VAL A 79 -1.73 6.52 0.16
C VAL A 79 -0.26 6.43 0.54
N SER A 80 0.00 6.29 1.84
CA SER A 80 1.35 5.98 2.32
C SER A 80 1.53 4.47 2.29
N GLU A 81 2.38 3.99 1.38
CA GLU A 81 2.85 2.62 1.44
C GLU A 81 3.86 2.51 2.59
N HIS A 82 3.48 1.81 3.66
CA HIS A 82 4.47 1.23 4.56
C HIS A 82 5.04 0.00 3.86
N CYS A 83 5.90 0.25 2.88
CA CYS A 83 6.76 -0.78 2.38
C CYS A 83 7.72 -1.12 3.53
N LEU A 84 7.53 -2.26 4.19
CA LEU A 84 8.52 -2.89 5.06
C LEU A 84 9.73 -3.37 4.24
N GLN A 85 10.31 -2.50 3.40
CA GLN A 85 11.43 -2.79 2.50
C GLN A 85 12.75 -2.11 2.92
N ASP A 86 12.77 -1.36 4.02
CA ASP A 86 14.02 -0.86 4.60
C ASP A 86 14.54 -1.72 5.77
N LEU A 87 14.33 -3.04 5.72
CA LEU A 87 15.16 -3.97 6.50
C LEU A 87 16.01 -4.81 5.53
N PRO A 88 17.14 -4.26 5.07
CA PRO A 88 17.88 -4.84 3.97
C PRO A 88 18.75 -6.03 4.42
N TRP A 89 18.88 -6.98 3.50
CA TRP A 89 19.94 -7.98 3.33
C TRP A 89 21.35 -7.54 3.77
N VAL A 90 21.62 -6.24 3.93
CA VAL A 90 22.86 -5.68 4.49
C VAL A 90 23.19 -6.26 5.88
N LEU A 91 22.20 -6.54 6.74
CA LEU A 91 22.45 -7.25 8.00
C LEU A 91 22.93 -8.70 7.78
N TYR A 92 22.38 -9.37 6.76
CA TYR A 92 22.74 -10.73 6.35
C TYR A 92 24.13 -10.76 5.69
N MET A 93 24.47 -9.75 4.90
CA MET A 93 25.77 -9.65 4.20
C MET A 93 26.91 -9.27 5.14
N ASN A 94 26.69 -8.40 6.13
CA ASN A 94 27.69 -8.12 7.16
C ASN A 94 28.08 -9.39 7.94
N GLY A 95 27.10 -10.26 8.24
CA GLY A 95 27.36 -11.56 8.86
C GLY A 95 28.19 -12.50 7.98
N ILE A 96 27.91 -12.57 6.67
CA ILE A 96 28.64 -13.43 5.73
C ILE A 96 30.10 -13.00 5.54
N ILE A 97 30.40 -11.70 5.47
CA ILE A 97 31.76 -11.18 5.27
C ILE A 97 32.67 -11.48 6.48
N ILE A 98 32.13 -11.46 7.70
CA ILE A 98 32.90 -11.77 8.92
C ILE A 98 33.29 -13.27 8.95
N VAL A 99 32.41 -14.16 8.48
CA VAL A 99 32.65 -15.61 8.51
C VAL A 99 33.70 -16.04 7.47
N THR A 100 33.71 -15.44 6.27
CA THR A 100 34.68 -15.80 5.22
C THR A 100 36.09 -15.32 5.54
N SER A 101 36.24 -14.14 6.16
CA SER A 101 37.56 -13.61 6.55
C SER A 101 38.22 -14.41 7.67
N ALA A 102 37.45 -14.91 8.64
CA ALA A 102 37.97 -15.79 9.69
C ALA A 102 38.50 -17.12 9.13
N PHE A 103 37.85 -17.67 8.10
CA PHE A 103 38.24 -18.96 7.50
C PHE A 103 39.60 -18.88 6.79
N GLU A 104 39.86 -17.81 6.03
CA GLU A 104 41.15 -17.58 5.36
C GLU A 104 42.30 -17.39 6.35
N ILE A 105 42.05 -16.68 7.47
CA ILE A 105 43.04 -16.50 8.53
C ILE A 105 43.40 -17.84 9.19
N ILE A 106 42.41 -18.70 9.45
CA ILE A 106 42.65 -20.02 10.03
C ILE A 106 43.47 -20.89 9.07
N ILE A 107 43.14 -20.89 7.76
CA ILE A 107 43.91 -21.62 6.75
C ILE A 107 45.36 -21.12 6.72
N ALA A 108 45.58 -19.80 6.70
CA ALA A 108 46.92 -19.21 6.69
C ALA A 108 47.72 -19.55 7.95
N ILE A 109 47.09 -19.51 9.14
CA ILE A 109 47.73 -19.91 10.41
C ILE A 109 48.10 -21.40 10.37
N CYS A 110 47.20 -22.27 9.93
CA CYS A 110 47.49 -23.70 9.78
C CYS A 110 48.65 -23.94 8.80
N HIS A 111 48.69 -23.21 7.69
CA HIS A 111 49.77 -23.32 6.70
C HIS A 111 51.12 -22.88 7.29
N LEU A 112 51.15 -21.76 8.02
CA LEU A 112 52.35 -21.28 8.71
C LEU A 112 52.80 -22.25 9.80
N TRP A 113 51.85 -22.81 10.56
CA TRP A 113 52.15 -23.79 11.60
C TRP A 113 52.70 -25.10 11.02
N MET A 114 52.16 -25.57 9.90
CA MET A 114 52.70 -26.72 9.15
C MET A 114 54.11 -26.43 8.60
N MET A 115 54.35 -25.24 8.07
CA MET A 115 55.67 -24.85 7.56
C MET A 115 56.72 -24.79 8.68
N GLN A 116 56.38 -24.23 9.85
CA GLN A 116 57.29 -24.15 10.99
C GLN A 116 57.62 -25.53 11.58
N THR A 117 56.62 -26.41 11.71
CA THR A 117 56.82 -27.76 12.24
C THR A 117 57.72 -28.63 11.33
N CYS A 118 57.85 -28.27 10.05
CA CYS A 118 58.72 -28.95 9.09
C CYS A 118 60.19 -28.52 9.21
N GLU A 119 60.46 -27.34 9.80
CA GLU A 119 61.84 -26.87 10.07
C GLU A 119 62.38 -27.39 11.41
N ASP A 120 61.49 -27.71 12.35
CA ASP A 120 61.84 -28.19 13.70
C ASP A 120 61.92 -29.74 13.82
N LEU A 121 61.80 -30.49 12.71
CA LEU A 121 61.92 -31.97 12.64
C LEU A 121 63.17 -32.41 11.85
#